data_AF-A0A3D0Y0X4-F1
#
_entry.id   AF-A0A3D0Y0X4-F1
#
_cell.length_a   1.000
_cell.length_b   1.000
_cell.length_c   1.000
_cell.angle_alpha   90.00
_cell.angle_beta   90.00
_cell.angle_gamma   90.00
#
_symmetry.space_group_name_H-M   'P 1'
#
loop_
_entity.id
_entity.type
_entity.pdbx_description
1 polymer ?
#
loop_
_entity_poly.entity_id
_entity_poly.type
_entity_poly.pdbx_seq_one_letter_code
_entity_poly.pdbx_strand_id
1 'polypeptide(L)'
;MIDLQRVKKSFKEFINNYNYQDPGFNLKVVHTMHVVENAKSIAEHKQLSDEDIALAQLIAYLHDIGRFEELKTIKVYDSIRNDHALYASKILFEDNLIRKFILDDLYDIIIKKAIENHNKLNIESGLNGRELLHAKIIRDADKLDNFRVESIEERFLGKFSKIEEFNDSLISDNVYNSVLKRECVDIHDRVYPLDYWICILAFVFDLNFKETFDVIKDNNYVDILIDKFKYTNKVTSERMENIRSIINEYVREKTN
;
A
#
# COMPACT_ATOMS: atom_id res chain seq x y z
N MET A 1 13.65 23.67 1.26
CA MET A 1 12.44 23.69 0.39
C MET A 1 12.52 22.48 -0.51
N ILE A 2 11.43 21.74 -0.63
CA ILE A 2 11.40 20.47 -1.37
C ILE A 2 11.45 20.75 -2.88
N ASP A 3 12.49 20.26 -3.55
CA ASP A 3 12.64 20.34 -5.00
C ASP A 3 12.22 19.02 -5.65
N LEU A 4 10.98 18.93 -6.12
CA LEU A 4 10.45 17.71 -6.73
C LEU A 4 11.18 17.30 -8.03
N GLN A 5 11.84 18.22 -8.74
CA GLN A 5 12.66 17.86 -9.89
C GLN A 5 13.91 17.11 -9.45
N ARG A 6 14.55 17.55 -8.36
CA ARG A 6 15.65 16.81 -7.72
C ARG A 6 15.18 15.44 -7.25
N VAL A 7 14.05 15.36 -6.53
CA VAL A 7 13.51 14.09 -6.03
C VAL A 7 13.29 13.10 -7.17
N LYS A 8 12.60 13.52 -8.23
CA LYS A 8 12.34 12.69 -9.42
C LYS A 8 13.62 12.23 -10.10
N LYS A 9 14.60 13.14 -10.26
CA LYS A 9 15.90 12.82 -10.85
C LYS A 9 16.66 11.80 -10.00
N SER A 10 16.73 12.01 -8.69
CA SER A 10 17.41 11.13 -7.76
C SER A 10 16.74 9.76 -7.65
N PHE A 11 15.41 9.70 -7.72
CA PHE A 11 14.67 8.43 -7.78
C PHE A 11 15.01 7.67 -9.06
N LYS A 12 15.01 8.37 -10.20
CA LYS A 12 15.42 7.77 -11.49
C LYS A 12 16.85 7.22 -11.44
N GLU A 13 17.79 7.97 -10.89
CA GLU A 13 19.19 7.53 -10.71
C GLU A 13 19.30 6.35 -9.75
N PHE A 14 18.49 6.32 -8.69
CA PHE A 14 18.41 5.19 -7.77
C PHE A 14 17.95 3.92 -8.48
N ILE A 15 16.82 3.97 -9.20
CA ILE A 15 16.25 2.80 -9.89
C ILE A 15 17.10 2.32 -11.10
N ASN A 16 17.93 3.19 -11.70
CA ASN A 16 18.87 2.81 -12.77
C ASN A 16 19.90 1.75 -12.33
N ASN A 17 20.10 1.54 -11.02
CA ASN A 17 21.05 0.56 -10.50
C ASN A 17 20.49 -0.88 -10.49
N TYR A 18 19.26 -1.09 -10.96
CA TYR A 18 18.58 -2.38 -10.92
C TYR A 18 18.22 -2.89 -12.33
N ASN A 19 17.93 -4.18 -12.41
CA ASN A 19 17.64 -4.84 -13.67
C ASN A 19 16.18 -4.64 -14.12
N TYR A 20 15.99 -3.80 -15.14
CA TYR A 20 14.69 -3.52 -15.78
C TYR A 20 14.00 -4.73 -16.42
N GLN A 21 14.68 -5.87 -16.58
CA GLN A 21 14.06 -7.07 -17.16
C GLN A 21 13.23 -7.87 -16.15
N ASP A 22 13.29 -7.55 -14.86
CA ASP A 22 12.47 -8.19 -13.83
C ASP A 22 11.04 -7.59 -13.83
N PRO A 23 9.98 -8.39 -14.10
CA PRO A 23 8.60 -7.91 -14.06
C PRO A 23 8.18 -7.34 -12.70
N GLY A 24 8.68 -7.90 -11.59
CA GLY A 24 8.39 -7.42 -10.25
C GLY A 24 8.99 -6.04 -10.00
N PHE A 25 10.19 -5.79 -10.53
CA PHE A 25 10.81 -4.48 -10.50
C PHE A 25 10.01 -3.44 -11.29
N ASN A 26 9.59 -3.77 -12.53
CA ASN A 26 8.81 -2.85 -13.34
C ASN A 26 7.46 -2.52 -12.71
N LEU A 27 6.76 -3.52 -12.16
CA LEU A 27 5.52 -3.25 -11.43
C LEU A 27 5.79 -2.31 -10.25
N LYS A 28 6.88 -2.53 -9.49
CA LYS A 28 7.21 -1.69 -8.34
C LYS A 28 7.50 -0.24 -8.73
N VAL A 29 8.17 -0.01 -9.86
CA VAL A 29 8.34 1.35 -10.42
C VAL A 29 6.99 1.98 -10.78
N VAL A 30 6.13 1.26 -11.51
CA VAL A 30 4.80 1.75 -11.89
C VAL A 30 3.97 2.07 -10.65
N HIS A 31 3.96 1.16 -9.68
CA HIS A 31 3.31 1.31 -8.39
C HIS A 31 3.78 2.59 -7.69
N THR A 32 5.09 2.80 -7.51
CA THR A 32 5.60 4.03 -6.88
C THR A 32 5.12 5.29 -7.58
N MET A 33 5.08 5.31 -8.92
CA MET A 33 4.59 6.48 -9.65
C MET A 33 3.10 6.74 -9.40
N HIS A 34 2.27 5.70 -9.33
CA HIS A 34 0.86 5.87 -8.98
C HIS A 34 0.66 6.29 -7.52
N VAL A 35 1.45 5.76 -6.58
CA VAL A 35 1.42 6.20 -5.17
C VAL A 35 1.78 7.68 -5.05
N VAL A 36 2.73 8.18 -5.85
CA VAL A 36 3.06 9.61 -5.91
C VAL A 36 1.88 10.45 -6.38
N GLU A 37 1.20 10.04 -7.46
CA GLU A 37 0.02 10.76 -7.96
C GLU A 37 -1.16 10.69 -6.98
N ASN A 38 -1.38 9.54 -6.33
CA ASN A 38 -2.40 9.38 -5.31
C ASN A 38 -2.12 10.30 -4.10
N ALA A 39 -0.88 10.31 -3.60
CA ALA A 39 -0.48 11.13 -2.46
C ALA A 39 -0.65 12.63 -2.76
N LYS A 40 -0.28 13.05 -3.99
CA LYS A 40 -0.51 14.42 -4.48
C LYS A 40 -2.01 14.75 -4.51
N SER A 41 -2.82 13.90 -5.14
CA SER A 41 -4.26 14.11 -5.28
C SER A 41 -4.97 14.23 -3.93
N ILE A 42 -4.63 13.35 -2.97
CA ILE A 42 -5.14 13.41 -1.59
C ILE A 42 -4.75 14.75 -0.95
N ALA A 43 -3.47 15.13 -1.01
CA ALA A 43 -3.00 16.38 -0.42
C ALA A 43 -3.68 17.63 -1.03
N GLU A 44 -3.92 17.64 -2.34
CA GLU A 44 -4.61 18.71 -3.06
C GLU A 44 -6.11 18.80 -2.68
N HIS A 45 -6.82 17.67 -2.60
CA HIS A 45 -8.23 17.65 -2.16
C HIS A 45 -8.40 18.15 -0.72
N LYS A 46 -7.41 17.86 0.14
CA LYS A 46 -7.34 18.39 1.50
C LYS A 46 -6.95 19.86 1.59
N GLN A 47 -6.64 20.51 0.46
CA GLN A 47 -6.21 21.92 0.38
C GLN A 47 -4.99 22.18 1.28
N LEU A 48 -4.04 21.26 1.30
CA LEU A 48 -2.80 21.43 2.04
C LEU A 48 -1.91 22.49 1.39
N SER A 49 -0.90 22.94 2.13
CA SER A 49 0.10 23.87 1.60
C SER A 49 0.92 23.23 0.48
N ASP A 50 1.46 24.04 -0.44
CA ASP A 50 2.39 23.56 -1.49
C ASP A 50 3.58 22.78 -0.89
N GLU A 51 4.03 23.17 0.31
CA GLU A 51 5.08 22.50 1.07
C GLU A 51 4.66 21.07 1.47
N ASP A 52 3.44 20.90 1.99
CA ASP A 52 2.92 19.58 2.37
C ASP A 52 2.53 18.72 1.15
N ILE A 53 2.05 19.32 0.06
CA ILE A 53 1.81 18.61 -1.20
C ILE A 53 3.14 18.06 -1.76
N ALA A 54 4.21 18.85 -1.70
CA ALA A 54 5.54 18.40 -2.09
C ALA A 54 6.10 17.33 -1.13
N LEU A 55 5.85 17.47 0.17
CA LEU A 55 6.28 16.49 1.18
C LEU A 55 5.58 15.14 1.02
N ALA A 56 4.28 15.13 0.76
CA ALA A 56 3.52 13.92 0.49
C ALA A 56 4.07 13.15 -0.73
N GLN A 57 4.37 13.88 -1.82
CA GLN A 57 4.98 13.29 -3.02
C GLN A 57 6.40 12.76 -2.75
N LEU A 58 7.23 13.52 -2.01
CA LEU A 58 8.56 13.06 -1.60
C LEU A 58 8.47 11.76 -0.82
N ILE A 59 7.61 11.67 0.20
CA ILE A 59 7.42 10.45 0.98
C ILE A 59 6.98 9.29 0.08
N ALA A 60 6.06 9.53 -0.85
CA ALA A 60 5.60 8.53 -1.82
C ALA A 60 6.72 8.02 -2.74
N TYR A 61 7.68 8.84 -3.17
CA TYR A 61 8.84 8.33 -3.91
C TYR A 61 9.74 7.41 -3.08
N LEU A 62 9.74 7.56 -1.76
CA LEU A 62 10.71 6.92 -0.87
C LEU A 62 10.17 5.70 -0.12
N HIS A 63 8.84 5.58 0.05
CA HIS A 63 8.22 4.60 0.94
C HIS A 63 8.69 3.16 0.72
N ASP A 64 8.87 2.78 -0.54
CA ASP A 64 9.19 1.42 -0.98
C ASP A 64 10.66 1.22 -1.39
N ILE A 65 11.57 2.14 -1.04
CA ILE A 65 13.02 2.00 -1.34
C ILE A 65 13.57 0.66 -0.84
N GLY A 66 13.11 0.18 0.33
CA GLY A 66 13.48 -1.12 0.86
C GLY A 66 13.11 -2.29 -0.06
N ARG A 67 11.99 -2.20 -0.80
CA ARG A 67 11.57 -3.24 -1.75
C ARG A 67 12.48 -3.36 -2.96
N PHE A 68 13.03 -2.25 -3.43
CA PHE A 68 14.00 -2.28 -4.54
C PHE A 68 15.30 -3.00 -4.14
N GLU A 69 15.78 -2.79 -2.91
CA GLU A 69 16.94 -3.51 -2.38
C GLU A 69 16.65 -5.00 -2.08
N GLU A 70 15.44 -5.34 -1.63
CA GLU A 70 15.01 -6.75 -1.49
C GLU A 70 15.03 -7.49 -2.84
N LEU A 71 14.50 -6.86 -3.90
CA LEU A 71 14.49 -7.45 -5.25
C LEU A 71 15.91 -7.74 -5.76
N LYS A 72 16.85 -6.85 -5.47
CA LYS A 72 18.27 -7.00 -5.86
C LYS A 72 18.91 -8.22 -5.22
N THR A 73 18.54 -8.54 -3.98
CA THR A 73 19.25 -9.51 -3.14
C THR A 73 18.54 -10.86 -3.03
N ILE A 74 17.22 -10.88 -2.86
CA ILE A 74 16.46 -12.08 -2.45
C ILE A 74 15.54 -12.59 -3.57
N LYS A 75 15.22 -11.76 -4.59
CA LYS A 75 14.33 -12.08 -5.74
C LYS A 75 12.91 -12.59 -5.38
N VAL A 76 12.54 -12.60 -4.10
CA VAL A 76 11.23 -12.99 -3.58
C VAL A 76 10.84 -12.01 -2.49
N TYR A 77 9.61 -11.49 -2.55
CA TYR A 77 9.07 -10.66 -1.48
C TYR A 77 8.57 -11.52 -0.32
N ASP A 78 9.16 -11.36 0.86
CA ASP A 78 8.69 -11.98 2.10
C ASP A 78 8.40 -10.89 3.13
N SER A 79 7.15 -10.44 3.17
CA SER A 79 6.73 -9.36 4.07
C SER A 79 6.50 -9.82 5.51
N ILE A 80 6.50 -11.13 5.75
CA ILE A 80 6.39 -11.69 7.10
C ILE A 80 7.77 -11.65 7.77
N ARG A 81 8.83 -11.95 7.00
CA ARG A 81 10.20 -11.97 7.52
C ARG A 81 10.92 -10.63 7.40
N ASN A 82 10.61 -9.84 6.38
CA ASN A 82 11.31 -8.60 6.08
C ASN A 82 10.36 -7.40 6.11
N ASP A 83 10.62 -6.51 7.07
CA ASP A 83 9.96 -5.21 7.14
C ASP A 83 10.66 -4.21 6.21
N HIS A 84 10.15 -4.12 4.99
CA HIS A 84 10.64 -3.21 3.96
C HIS A 84 10.58 -1.72 4.36
N ALA A 85 9.64 -1.32 5.23
CA ALA A 85 9.52 0.06 5.67
C ALA A 85 10.65 0.42 6.64
N LEU A 86 10.93 -0.46 7.60
CA LEU A 86 12.09 -0.30 8.48
C LEU A 86 13.40 -0.37 7.69
N TYR A 87 13.49 -1.24 6.69
CA TYR A 87 14.67 -1.29 5.83
C TYR A 87 14.84 -0.02 4.99
N ALA A 88 13.77 0.52 4.42
CA ALA A 88 13.78 1.80 3.72
C ALA A 88 14.25 2.93 4.65
N SER A 89 13.71 3.00 5.88
CA SER A 89 14.11 3.96 6.90
C SER A 89 15.61 3.88 7.20
N LYS A 90 16.14 2.67 7.41
CA LYS A 90 17.57 2.44 7.62
C LYS A 90 18.41 3.01 6.46
N ILE A 91 18.10 2.62 5.22
CA ILE A 91 18.87 3.08 4.05
C ILE A 91 18.81 4.60 3.90
N LEU A 92 17.65 5.19 4.14
CA LEU A 92 17.45 6.63 3.97
C LEU A 92 18.22 7.44 5.02
N PHE A 93 18.14 7.05 6.28
CA PHE A 93 18.63 7.88 7.39
C PHE A 93 19.97 7.40 7.96
N GLU A 94 20.20 6.09 8.12
CA GLU A 94 21.48 5.57 8.62
C GLU A 94 22.56 5.61 7.53
N ASP A 95 22.24 5.17 6.31
CA ASP A 95 23.18 5.24 5.17
C ASP A 95 23.16 6.62 4.48
N ASN A 96 22.37 7.56 5.01
CA ASN A 96 22.26 8.96 4.56
C ASN A 96 21.85 9.12 3.08
N LEU A 97 21.15 8.14 2.51
CA LEU A 97 20.65 8.21 1.13
C LEU A 97 19.65 9.36 0.94
N ILE A 98 18.93 9.75 2.00
CA ILE A 98 17.94 10.83 1.99
C ILE A 98 18.48 12.14 1.39
N ARG A 99 19.78 12.43 1.56
CA ARG A 99 20.42 13.66 1.07
C ARG A 99 20.58 13.73 -0.44
N LYS A 100 20.40 12.62 -1.14
CA LYS A 100 20.24 12.66 -2.60
C LYS A 100 18.91 13.33 -2.98
N PHE A 101 17.83 13.07 -2.23
CA PHE A 101 16.49 13.54 -2.53
C PHE A 101 16.20 14.94 -1.98
N ILE A 102 16.62 15.22 -0.75
CA ILE A 102 16.37 16.50 -0.07
C ILE A 102 17.60 16.95 0.72
N LEU A 103 18.00 18.21 0.53
CA LEU A 103 19.22 18.74 1.15
C LEU A 103 19.04 19.14 2.62
N ASP A 104 17.90 19.73 2.95
CA ASP A 104 17.56 20.10 4.32
C ASP A 104 17.03 18.90 5.11
N ASP A 105 17.23 18.92 6.44
CA ASP A 105 16.85 17.87 7.38
C ASP A 105 15.54 18.17 8.13
N LEU A 106 14.90 19.31 7.82
CA LEU A 106 13.70 19.81 8.49
C LEU A 106 12.56 18.79 8.52
N TYR A 107 12.47 17.96 7.47
CA TYR A 107 11.38 17.00 7.27
C TYR A 107 11.75 15.57 7.65
N ASP A 108 13.00 15.32 8.06
CA ASP A 108 13.52 13.97 8.27
C ASP A 108 12.63 13.15 9.21
N ILE A 109 12.20 13.72 10.33
CA ILE A 109 11.37 13.04 11.32
C ILE A 109 10.01 12.67 10.71
N ILE A 110 9.38 13.59 9.96
CA ILE A 110 8.09 13.36 9.32
C ILE A 110 8.22 12.26 8.25
N ILE A 111 9.24 12.35 7.40
CA ILE A 111 9.51 11.35 6.35
C ILE A 111 9.75 9.98 6.98
N LYS A 112 10.63 9.90 7.98
CA LYS A 112 10.94 8.67 8.71
C LYS A 112 9.69 8.05 9.31
N LYS A 113 8.90 8.85 10.03
CA LYS A 113 7.67 8.38 10.68
C LYS A 113 6.62 7.94 9.68
N ALA A 114 6.42 8.65 8.59
CA ALA A 114 5.47 8.24 7.55
C ALA A 114 5.89 6.92 6.91
N ILE A 115 7.17 6.76 6.55
CA ILE A 115 7.70 5.53 5.96
C ILE A 115 7.58 4.39 6.97
N GLU A 116 8.08 4.51 8.19
CA GLU A 116 8.06 3.42 9.19
C GLU A 116 6.65 2.98 9.60
N ASN A 117 5.61 3.76 9.31
CA ASN A 117 4.23 3.42 9.62
C ASN A 117 3.42 2.99 8.40
N HIS A 118 3.93 3.01 7.18
CA HIS A 118 3.07 2.79 6.01
C HIS A 118 2.57 1.33 5.88
N ASN A 119 3.39 0.35 6.27
CA ASN A 119 3.06 -1.08 6.18
C ASN A 119 2.59 -1.71 7.50
N LYS A 120 2.64 -0.99 8.63
CA LYS A 120 2.23 -1.51 9.94
C LYS A 120 0.73 -1.77 10.00
N LEU A 121 0.30 -2.70 10.86
CA LEU A 121 -1.13 -2.92 11.10
C LEU A 121 -1.82 -1.63 11.60
N ASN A 122 -1.20 -0.97 12.59
CA ASN A 122 -1.66 0.30 13.14
C ASN A 122 -0.55 1.36 13.06
N ILE A 123 -0.94 2.62 12.86
CA ILE A 123 -0.02 3.75 13.02
C ILE A 123 0.40 3.82 14.49
N GLU A 124 1.69 4.05 14.75
CA GLU A 124 2.19 4.19 16.12
C GLU A 124 1.54 5.37 16.85
N SER A 125 1.41 5.26 18.18
CA SER A 125 0.83 6.30 19.02
C SER A 125 1.81 7.46 19.26
N GLY A 126 1.29 8.66 19.48
CA GLY A 126 2.09 9.81 19.94
C GLY A 126 2.69 10.68 18.84
N LEU A 127 2.34 10.44 17.57
CA LEU A 127 2.69 11.34 16.46
C LEU A 127 2.03 12.70 16.65
N ASN A 128 2.76 13.76 16.29
CA ASN A 128 2.17 15.09 16.18
C ASN A 128 1.24 15.18 14.95
N GLY A 129 0.50 16.28 14.84
CA GLY A 129 -0.51 16.46 13.78
C GLY A 129 0.05 16.34 12.36
N ARG A 130 1.26 16.86 12.10
CA ARG A 130 1.88 16.83 10.77
C ARG A 130 2.48 15.47 10.45
N GLU A 131 3.09 14.80 11.43
CA GLU A 131 3.58 13.42 11.30
C GLU A 131 2.43 12.45 11.02
N LEU A 132 1.33 12.54 11.79
CA LEU A 132 0.16 11.70 11.62
C LEU A 132 -0.51 11.95 10.26
N LEU A 133 -0.60 13.20 9.83
CA LEU A 133 -1.15 13.57 8.52
C LEU A 133 -0.41 12.85 7.40
N HIS A 134 0.92 12.97 7.36
CA HIS A 134 1.72 12.37 6.29
C HIS A 134 1.78 10.84 6.37
N ALA A 135 1.75 10.26 7.57
CA ALA A 135 1.60 8.81 7.75
C ALA A 135 0.26 8.30 7.17
N LYS A 136 -0.83 9.04 7.35
CA LYS A 136 -2.14 8.69 6.77
C LYS A 136 -2.16 8.84 5.25
N ILE A 137 -1.56 9.91 4.70
CA ILE A 137 -1.53 10.15 3.24
C ILE A 137 -0.80 9.01 2.54
N ILE A 138 0.38 8.61 3.02
CA ILE A 138 1.12 7.54 2.36
C ILE A 138 0.40 6.19 2.46
N ARG A 139 -0.25 5.89 3.59
CA ARG A 139 -1.04 4.67 3.76
C ARG A 139 -2.22 4.61 2.80
N ASP A 140 -2.99 5.69 2.69
CA ASP A 140 -4.10 5.76 1.74
C ASP A 140 -3.60 5.63 0.30
N ALA A 141 -2.54 6.37 -0.07
CA ALA A 141 -2.00 6.39 -1.42
C ALA A 141 -1.45 5.03 -1.87
N ASP A 142 -0.71 4.35 -1.00
CA ASP A 142 -0.16 3.00 -1.23
C ASP A 142 -1.28 1.96 -1.33
N LYS A 143 -2.19 1.92 -0.35
CA LYS A 143 -3.30 0.96 -0.34
C LYS A 143 -4.22 1.13 -1.53
N LEU A 144 -4.51 2.37 -1.92
CA LEU A 144 -5.30 2.67 -3.12
C LEU A 144 -4.63 2.10 -4.37
N ASP A 145 -3.31 2.20 -4.49
CA ASP A 145 -2.62 1.62 -5.64
C ASP A 145 -2.61 0.09 -5.60
N ASN A 146 -2.56 -0.53 -4.42
CA ASN A 146 -2.72 -1.99 -4.29
C ASN A 146 -4.08 -2.47 -4.84
N PHE A 147 -5.17 -1.73 -4.63
CA PHE A 147 -6.45 -2.04 -5.29
C PHE A 147 -6.35 -1.99 -6.81
N ARG A 148 -5.70 -0.95 -7.37
CA ARG A 148 -5.48 -0.84 -8.82
C ARG A 148 -4.67 -2.03 -9.33
N VAL A 149 -3.50 -2.28 -8.75
CA VAL A 149 -2.59 -3.36 -9.13
C VAL A 149 -3.33 -4.70 -9.14
N GLU A 150 -3.98 -5.04 -8.04
CA GLU A 150 -4.68 -6.31 -7.89
C GLU A 150 -5.95 -6.37 -8.76
N SER A 151 -6.46 -5.26 -9.30
CA SER A 151 -7.57 -5.27 -10.25
C SER A 151 -7.15 -5.59 -11.67
N ILE A 152 -5.96 -5.12 -12.12
CA ILE A 152 -5.50 -5.24 -13.51
C ILE A 152 -4.49 -6.36 -13.74
N GLU A 153 -3.69 -6.70 -12.73
CA GLU A 153 -2.64 -7.70 -12.89
C GLU A 153 -3.25 -9.10 -12.86
N GLU A 154 -3.00 -9.87 -13.92
CA GLU A 154 -3.31 -11.31 -13.98
C GLU A 154 -2.21 -12.16 -13.34
N ARG A 155 -1.01 -11.57 -13.17
CA ARG A 155 0.15 -12.26 -12.61
C ARG A 155 0.20 -12.06 -11.11
N PHE A 156 -0.01 -13.14 -10.36
CA PHE A 156 0.21 -13.21 -8.91
C PHE A 156 1.71 -13.17 -8.56
N LEU A 157 2.43 -12.12 -8.97
CA LEU A 157 3.89 -11.96 -8.96
C LEU A 157 4.63 -12.74 -7.86
N GLY A 158 4.95 -14.00 -8.16
CA GLY A 158 5.69 -14.91 -7.29
C GLY A 158 4.99 -15.33 -5.98
N LYS A 159 3.78 -14.84 -5.67
CA LYS A 159 3.05 -15.21 -4.43
C LYS A 159 2.20 -16.46 -4.60
N PHE A 160 1.57 -16.63 -5.76
CA PHE A 160 0.74 -17.79 -6.08
C PHE A 160 1.00 -18.23 -7.52
N SER A 161 0.91 -19.53 -7.79
CA SER A 161 1.30 -20.04 -9.10
C SER A 161 0.13 -20.06 -10.09
N LYS A 162 -1.12 -20.09 -9.59
CA LYS A 162 -2.32 -20.39 -10.36
C LYS A 162 -3.58 -19.76 -9.77
N ILE A 163 -4.48 -19.27 -10.64
CA ILE A 163 -5.79 -18.74 -10.23
C ILE A 163 -6.67 -19.82 -9.59
N GLU A 164 -6.46 -21.08 -9.98
CA GLU A 164 -7.16 -22.24 -9.43
C GLU A 164 -6.92 -22.41 -7.93
N GLU A 165 -5.77 -21.99 -7.40
CA GLU A 165 -5.46 -22.04 -5.96
C GLU A 165 -6.44 -21.19 -5.14
N PHE A 166 -7.02 -20.13 -5.73
CA PHE A 166 -8.00 -19.28 -5.07
C PHE A 166 -9.42 -19.81 -5.19
N ASN A 167 -9.75 -20.48 -6.31
CA ASN A 167 -11.11 -20.98 -6.54
C ASN A 167 -11.54 -22.02 -5.50
N ASP A 168 -10.60 -22.88 -5.07
CA ASP A 168 -10.83 -23.94 -4.09
C ASP A 168 -10.32 -23.58 -2.68
N SER A 169 -9.79 -22.36 -2.48
CA SER A 169 -9.26 -21.88 -1.20
C SER A 169 -10.37 -21.76 -0.15
N LEU A 170 -10.00 -22.00 1.10
CA LEU A 170 -10.82 -21.64 2.26
C LEU A 170 -10.46 -20.22 2.73
N ILE A 171 -11.17 -19.73 3.75
CA ILE A 171 -10.91 -18.47 4.44
C ILE A 171 -10.68 -18.79 5.92
N SER A 172 -9.58 -18.31 6.48
CA SER A 172 -9.28 -18.48 7.90
C SER A 172 -10.29 -17.74 8.77
N ASP A 173 -10.69 -18.36 9.90
CA ASP A 173 -11.68 -17.76 10.79
C ASP A 173 -11.21 -16.44 11.37
N ASN A 174 -9.93 -16.31 11.74
CA ASN A 174 -9.36 -15.04 12.22
C ASN A 174 -9.48 -13.93 11.18
N VAL A 175 -9.16 -14.22 9.92
CA VAL A 175 -9.23 -13.28 8.80
C VAL A 175 -10.67 -12.84 8.55
N TYR A 176 -11.61 -13.78 8.53
CA TYR A 176 -13.02 -13.45 8.40
C TYR A 176 -13.53 -12.61 9.58
N ASN A 177 -13.12 -12.94 10.81
CA ASN A 177 -13.49 -12.20 12.01
C ASN A 177 -12.95 -10.77 12.03
N SER A 178 -11.76 -10.50 11.49
CA SER A 178 -11.24 -9.13 11.32
C SER A 178 -12.18 -8.30 10.44
N VAL A 179 -12.65 -8.86 9.32
CA VAL A 179 -13.60 -8.15 8.44
C VAL A 179 -14.94 -7.92 9.14
N LEU A 180 -15.45 -8.89 9.90
CA LEU A 180 -16.68 -8.71 10.69
C LEU A 180 -16.56 -7.56 11.70
N LYS A 181 -15.37 -7.35 12.25
CA LYS A 181 -15.06 -6.23 13.16
C LYS A 181 -14.74 -4.93 12.43
N ARG A 182 -14.71 -4.93 11.10
CA ARG A 182 -14.29 -3.81 10.25
C ARG A 182 -12.86 -3.36 10.59
N GLU A 183 -11.95 -4.33 10.71
CA GLU A 183 -10.52 -4.15 11.02
C GLU A 183 -9.65 -4.67 9.87
N CYS A 184 -8.44 -4.12 9.73
CA CYS A 184 -7.42 -4.70 8.87
C CYS A 184 -7.05 -6.13 9.32
N VAL A 185 -6.66 -6.96 8.34
CA VAL A 185 -6.20 -8.33 8.58
C VAL A 185 -4.72 -8.30 8.98
N ASP A 186 -4.37 -8.96 10.09
CA ASP A 186 -2.97 -9.22 10.43
C ASP A 186 -2.36 -10.20 9.43
N ILE A 187 -1.17 -9.86 8.92
CA ILE A 187 -0.42 -10.67 7.97
C ILE A 187 -0.16 -12.10 8.49
N HIS A 188 -0.04 -12.25 9.81
CA HIS A 188 0.22 -13.51 10.49
C HIS A 188 -1.01 -14.41 10.66
N ASP A 189 -2.22 -13.87 10.50
CA ASP A 189 -3.46 -14.65 10.54
C ASP A 189 -3.76 -15.38 9.21
N ARG A 190 -2.96 -15.12 8.17
CA ARG A 190 -3.18 -15.65 6.82
C ARG A 190 -2.63 -17.07 6.71
N VAL A 191 -3.48 -18.01 6.34
CA VAL A 191 -3.16 -19.43 6.14
C VAL A 191 -3.43 -19.87 4.71
N TYR A 192 -4.54 -19.40 4.14
CA TYR A 192 -5.01 -19.79 2.80
C TYR A 192 -4.76 -18.70 1.76
N PRO A 193 -4.68 -19.03 0.46
CA PRO A 193 -4.55 -18.04 -0.61
C PRO A 193 -5.56 -16.89 -0.54
N LEU A 194 -6.84 -17.18 -0.27
CA LEU A 194 -7.86 -16.13 -0.16
C LEU A 194 -7.63 -15.17 1.01
N ASP A 195 -6.91 -15.58 2.06
CA ASP A 195 -6.61 -14.68 3.18
C ASP A 195 -5.71 -13.52 2.74
N TYR A 196 -4.83 -13.75 1.76
CA TYR A 196 -4.06 -12.67 1.12
C TYR A 196 -5.00 -11.68 0.43
N TRP A 197 -5.98 -12.19 -0.30
CA TRP A 197 -6.91 -11.36 -1.06
C TRP A 197 -7.82 -10.54 -0.16
N ILE A 198 -8.32 -11.17 0.92
CA ILE A 198 -9.14 -10.51 1.93
C ILE A 198 -8.32 -9.47 2.70
N CYS A 199 -7.02 -9.68 2.90
CA CYS A 199 -6.13 -8.68 3.48
C CYS A 199 -6.08 -7.39 2.64
N ILE A 200 -6.00 -7.49 1.30
CA ILE A 200 -6.08 -6.31 0.41
C ILE A 200 -7.46 -5.65 0.51
N LEU A 201 -8.54 -6.43 0.45
CA LEU A 201 -9.91 -5.91 0.59
C LEU A 201 -10.10 -5.18 1.93
N ALA A 202 -9.56 -5.71 3.02
CA ALA A 202 -9.65 -5.14 4.36
C ALA A 202 -8.84 -3.83 4.52
N PHE A 203 -8.00 -3.45 3.56
CA PHE A 203 -7.33 -2.14 3.57
C PHE A 203 -8.30 -0.97 3.62
N VAL A 204 -9.54 -1.13 3.15
CA VAL A 204 -10.59 -0.11 3.27
C VAL A 204 -10.77 0.39 4.70
N PHE A 205 -10.56 -0.47 5.71
CA PHE A 205 -10.79 -0.15 7.11
C PHE A 205 -9.70 0.73 7.73
N ASP A 206 -8.57 0.88 7.05
CA ASP A 206 -7.49 1.77 7.45
C ASP A 206 -7.41 3.05 6.60
N LEU A 207 -8.21 3.17 5.54
CA LEU A 207 -8.27 4.39 4.76
C LEU A 207 -8.78 5.57 5.60
N ASN A 208 -8.22 6.74 5.36
CA ASN A 208 -8.34 7.90 6.23
C ASN A 208 -9.10 9.06 5.60
N PHE A 209 -9.11 9.15 4.27
CA PHE A 209 -9.63 10.31 3.56
C PHE A 209 -10.77 9.95 2.63
N LYS A 210 -11.81 10.80 2.62
CA LYS A 210 -13.04 10.57 1.86
C LYS A 210 -12.75 10.40 0.38
N GLU A 211 -11.87 11.22 -0.18
CA GLU A 211 -11.44 11.16 -1.58
C GLU A 211 -10.86 9.80 -1.95
N THR A 212 -10.15 9.13 -1.04
CA THR A 212 -9.65 7.77 -1.27
C THR A 212 -10.81 6.77 -1.39
N PHE A 213 -11.81 6.88 -0.50
CA PHE A 213 -13.02 6.04 -0.57
C PHE A 213 -13.84 6.31 -1.84
N ASP A 214 -13.94 7.57 -2.27
CA ASP A 214 -14.61 7.93 -3.53
C ASP A 214 -13.94 7.22 -4.72
N VAL A 215 -12.60 7.20 -4.79
CA VAL A 215 -11.88 6.47 -5.84
C VAL A 215 -12.14 4.95 -5.78
N ILE A 216 -12.18 4.35 -4.58
CA ILE A 216 -12.52 2.92 -4.41
C ILE A 216 -13.91 2.61 -4.98
N LYS A 217 -14.89 3.47 -4.64
CA LYS A 217 -16.28 3.34 -5.08
C LYS A 217 -16.43 3.54 -6.59
N ASP A 218 -15.87 4.61 -7.12
CA ASP A 218 -16.05 5.02 -8.52
C ASP A 218 -15.39 4.04 -9.50
N ASN A 219 -14.31 3.38 -9.09
CA ASN A 219 -13.65 2.32 -9.88
C ASN A 219 -14.20 0.92 -9.60
N ASN A 220 -15.18 0.79 -8.70
CA ASN A 220 -15.80 -0.48 -8.32
C ASN A 220 -14.79 -1.56 -7.88
N TYR A 221 -13.69 -1.16 -7.23
CA TYR A 221 -12.58 -2.08 -6.97
C TYR A 221 -12.99 -3.28 -6.11
N VAL A 222 -13.86 -3.08 -5.12
CA VAL A 222 -14.31 -4.15 -4.21
C VAL A 222 -14.94 -5.30 -5.00
N ASP A 223 -15.91 -4.98 -5.86
CA ASP A 223 -16.62 -6.00 -6.63
C ASP A 223 -15.69 -6.62 -7.67
N ILE A 224 -14.88 -5.82 -8.39
CA ILE A 224 -13.91 -6.34 -9.36
C ILE A 224 -12.96 -7.35 -8.71
N LEU A 225 -12.44 -7.06 -7.52
CA LEU A 225 -11.51 -7.95 -6.83
C LEU A 225 -12.20 -9.24 -6.36
N ILE A 226 -13.45 -9.17 -5.87
CA ILE A 226 -14.18 -10.36 -5.42
C ILE A 226 -14.59 -11.22 -6.63
N ASP A 227 -15.02 -10.62 -7.73
CA ASP A 227 -15.49 -11.33 -8.93
C ASP A 227 -14.36 -11.99 -9.75
N LYS A 228 -13.10 -11.83 -9.34
CA LYS A 228 -11.95 -12.52 -9.97
C LYS A 228 -11.96 -14.04 -9.80
N PHE A 229 -12.67 -14.58 -8.80
CA PHE A 229 -12.65 -16.00 -8.47
C PHE A 229 -14.05 -16.62 -8.41
N LYS A 230 -14.11 -17.96 -8.50
CA LYS A 230 -15.38 -18.71 -8.61
C LYS A 230 -15.86 -19.35 -7.30
N TYR A 231 -15.07 -19.31 -6.23
CA TYR A 231 -15.38 -19.82 -4.88
C TYR A 231 -16.20 -21.13 -4.86
N THR A 232 -15.56 -22.26 -5.17
CA THR A 232 -16.25 -23.56 -5.33
C THR A 232 -16.80 -24.13 -4.03
N ASN A 233 -16.20 -23.75 -2.89
CA ASN A 233 -16.67 -24.12 -1.56
C ASN A 233 -17.84 -23.22 -1.12
N LYS A 234 -18.98 -23.83 -0.77
CA LYS A 234 -20.20 -23.10 -0.39
C LYS A 234 -20.00 -22.13 0.78
N VAL A 235 -19.30 -22.55 1.84
CA VAL A 235 -19.04 -21.69 3.02
C VAL A 235 -18.16 -20.51 2.63
N THR A 236 -17.16 -20.74 1.78
CA THR A 236 -16.28 -19.68 1.27
C THR A 236 -17.06 -18.69 0.42
N SER A 237 -17.90 -19.17 -0.50
CA SER A 237 -18.77 -18.31 -1.32
C SER A 237 -19.69 -17.44 -0.46
N GLU A 238 -20.35 -18.02 0.55
CA GLU A 238 -21.20 -17.27 1.48
C GLU A 238 -20.42 -16.22 2.28
N ARG A 239 -19.21 -16.55 2.74
CA ARG A 239 -18.33 -15.60 3.45
C ARG A 239 -17.87 -14.47 2.54
N MET A 240 -17.51 -14.75 1.28
CA MET A 240 -17.06 -13.72 0.34
C MET A 240 -18.18 -12.73 -0.01
N GLU A 241 -19.41 -13.20 -0.18
CA GLU A 241 -20.55 -12.29 -0.40
C GLU A 241 -20.88 -11.47 0.85
N ASN A 242 -20.71 -12.02 2.06
CA ASN A 242 -20.82 -11.24 3.28
C ASN A 242 -19.72 -10.16 3.37
N ILE A 243 -18.46 -10.53 3.09
CA ILE A 243 -17.32 -9.60 3.01
C ILE A 243 -17.62 -8.47 2.01
N ARG A 244 -18.13 -8.81 0.81
CA ARG A 244 -18.56 -7.84 -0.21
C ARG A 244 -19.55 -6.84 0.39
N SER A 245 -20.59 -7.33 1.05
CA SER A 245 -21.63 -6.48 1.66
C SER A 245 -21.06 -5.54 2.73
N ILE A 246 -20.26 -6.07 3.66
CA ILE A 246 -19.66 -5.28 4.76
C ILE A 246 -18.75 -4.18 4.21
N ILE A 247 -17.88 -4.52 3.26
CA ILE A 247 -16.92 -3.58 2.71
C ILE A 247 -17.63 -2.50 1.89
N ASN A 248 -18.56 -2.87 1.01
CA ASN A 248 -19.32 -1.90 0.23
C ASN A 248 -20.20 -1.01 1.11
N GLU A 249 -20.76 -1.54 2.21
CA GLU A 249 -21.46 -0.73 3.21
C GLU A 249 -20.51 0.28 3.87
N TYR A 250 -19.35 -0.16 4.34
CA TYR A 250 -18.35 0.72 4.94
C TYR A 250 -17.90 1.83 3.98
N VAL A 251 -17.61 1.50 2.72
CA VAL A 251 -17.25 2.49 1.68
C VAL A 251 -18.40 3.49 1.45
N ARG A 252 -19.67 3.04 1.44
CA ARG A 252 -20.82 3.95 1.34
C ARG A 252 -20.93 4.88 2.55
N GLU A 253 -20.77 4.38 3.76
CA GLU A 253 -20.78 5.18 4.99
C GLU A 253 -19.70 6.26 5.00
N LYS A 254 -18.56 6.02 4.36
CA LYS A 254 -17.43 6.97 4.28
C LYS A 254 -17.53 7.96 3.13
N THR A 255 -18.37 7.71 2.14
CA THR A 255 -18.54 8.57 0.94
C THR A 255 -19.80 9.44 0.98
N ASN A 256 -20.72 9.15 1.89
CA ASN A 256 -21.92 9.95 2.17
C ASN A 256 -21.64 11.02 3.23
#